data_AF-I7CFW1-F1
#
_entry.id   AF-I7CFW1-F1
#
_cell.length_a   1.000
_cell.length_b   1.000
_cell.length_c   1.000
_cell.angle_alpha   90.00
_cell.angle_beta   90.00
_cell.angle_gamma   90.00
#
_symmetry.space_group_name_H-M   'P 1'
#
loop_
_entity.id
_entity.type
_entity.pdbx_description
1 polymer ?
#
loop_
_entity_poly.entity_id
_entity_poly.type
_entity_poly.pdbx_seq_one_letter_code
_entity_poly.pdbx_strand_id
1 'polypeptide(L)'
;MISAGLIKFLGSGLALGGVVGGSYAAFGPFGETKDSKVTVFEVLKTDYIPELKIICENKDNKLTVLDLSLKVEDFQFKCNYRNLTEKDQASKRELTANGAIQRSQSSETDKIVCTLQAEGNNKYRCVYTGSNGEKDKALKVVTPSFSGEAPDPTAKYLRPS
;
A
#
# COMPACT_ATOMS: atom_id res chain seq x y z
N MET A 1 18.24 16.13 64.18
CA MET A 1 19.50 16.74 64.64
C MET A 1 20.65 16.09 63.89
N ILE A 2 21.63 16.93 63.56
CA ILE A 2 22.75 16.77 62.64
C ILE A 2 23.81 15.80 63.17
N SER A 3 24.46 15.03 62.27
CA SER A 3 25.93 14.85 62.12
C SER A 3 26.24 13.48 61.49
N ALA A 4 26.75 13.43 60.27
CA ALA A 4 28.16 13.65 59.86
C ALA A 4 28.98 12.35 59.91
N GLY A 5 29.24 11.78 58.74
CA GLY A 5 30.21 10.71 58.51
C GLY A 5 31.03 11.03 57.27
N LEU A 6 32.32 11.26 57.47
CA LEU A 6 33.30 11.88 56.57
C LEU A 6 33.59 11.09 55.28
N ILE A 7 33.79 11.87 54.23
CA ILE A 7 34.30 11.51 52.90
C ILE A 7 35.82 11.33 52.96
N LYS A 8 36.35 10.32 52.25
CA LYS A 8 37.76 10.28 51.81
C LYS A 8 37.83 10.27 50.28
N PHE A 9 38.35 11.37 49.75
CA PHE A 9 38.75 11.57 48.36
C PHE A 9 40.10 10.87 48.08
N LEU A 10 40.16 10.15 46.96
CA LEU A 10 41.34 9.71 46.21
C LEU A 10 40.77 9.25 44.86
N GLY A 11 41.17 9.70 43.68
CA GLY A 11 42.14 10.67 43.24
C GLY A 11 41.93 10.84 41.73
N SER A 12 42.10 12.07 41.27
CA SER A 12 42.51 12.53 39.93
C SER A 12 42.29 11.62 38.72
N GLY A 13 41.34 12.01 37.87
CA GLY A 13 41.27 11.64 36.46
C GLY A 13 40.53 12.71 35.67
N LEU A 14 41.27 13.71 35.19
CA LEU A 14 40.79 14.70 34.23
C LEU A 14 40.39 13.99 32.92
N ALA A 15 39.12 14.09 32.55
CA ALA A 15 38.69 13.98 31.16
C ALA A 15 37.66 15.06 30.88
N LEU A 16 38.16 16.20 30.39
CA LEU A 16 37.34 17.20 29.71
C LEU A 16 36.87 16.58 28.40
N GLY A 17 35.59 16.30 28.30
CA GLY A 17 34.92 15.93 27.06
C GLY A 17 33.53 16.54 27.08
N GLY A 18 33.40 17.75 26.56
CA GLY A 18 32.12 18.43 26.46
C GLY A 18 31.17 17.64 25.56
N VAL A 19 29.90 17.54 25.98
CA VAL A 19 28.80 17.36 25.04
C VAL A 19 27.76 18.41 25.37
N VAL A 20 27.73 19.38 24.47
CA VAL A 20 26.79 20.48 24.36
C VAL A 20 25.37 19.89 24.19
N GLY A 21 24.39 20.62 24.73
CA GLY A 21 23.00 20.20 24.81
C GLY A 21 22.39 19.69 23.50
N GLY A 22 21.45 18.78 23.66
CA GLY A 22 20.52 18.38 22.62
C GLY A 22 19.16 18.21 23.24
N SER A 23 18.31 19.23 23.08
CA SER A 23 16.88 19.15 23.33
C SER A 23 16.32 17.89 22.70
N TYR A 24 15.60 17.07 23.47
CA TYR A 24 14.77 16.03 22.90
C TYR A 24 13.63 16.72 22.16
N ALA A 25 13.82 16.93 20.85
CA ALA A 25 12.70 17.11 19.96
C ALA A 25 11.96 15.77 19.94
N ALA A 26 10.77 15.75 20.55
CA ALA A 26 9.80 14.71 20.28
C ALA A 26 9.45 14.80 18.79
N PHE A 27 10.09 13.96 17.98
CA PHE A 27 9.66 13.75 16.60
C PHE A 27 8.31 13.03 16.65
N GLY A 28 7.23 13.83 16.55
CA GLY A 28 5.97 13.32 16.04
C GLY A 28 6.19 12.73 14.63
N PRO A 29 5.40 11.75 14.20
CA PRO A 29 5.54 11.14 12.89
C PRO A 29 4.95 12.07 11.83
N PHE A 30 5.61 13.20 11.56
CA PHE A 30 5.32 14.07 10.45
C PHE A 30 6.62 14.41 9.75
N GLY A 31 7.06 13.48 8.90
CA GLY A 31 8.31 13.60 8.18
C GLY A 31 8.42 12.58 7.06
N GLU A 32 7.45 12.57 6.15
CA GLU A 32 7.69 12.03 4.81
C GLU A 32 7.68 13.18 3.80
N THR A 33 8.88 13.47 3.33
CA THR A 33 9.25 14.29 2.19
C THR A 33 8.32 14.04 0.99
N LYS A 34 7.47 15.03 0.66
CA LYS A 34 6.77 15.08 -0.62
C LYS A 34 7.76 15.49 -1.71
N ASP A 35 8.53 14.55 -2.23
CA ASP A 35 9.41 14.80 -3.39
C ASP A 35 9.51 13.62 -4.36
N SER A 36 8.60 12.65 -4.27
CA SER A 36 8.47 11.65 -5.32
C SER A 36 7.42 12.10 -6.33
N LYS A 37 7.84 12.34 -7.58
CA LYS A 37 6.91 12.57 -8.72
C LYS A 37 6.00 11.38 -8.98
N VAL A 38 6.29 10.23 -8.40
CA VAL A 38 5.55 8.99 -8.59
C VAL A 38 5.15 8.37 -7.26
N THR A 39 3.99 7.74 -7.24
CA THR A 39 3.55 6.83 -6.19
C THR A 39 3.55 5.42 -6.77
N VAL A 40 4.16 4.47 -6.06
CA VAL A 40 4.18 3.06 -6.45
C VAL A 40 3.25 2.28 -5.53
N PHE A 41 2.29 1.58 -6.11
CA PHE A 41 1.47 0.60 -5.41
C PHE A 41 1.96 -0.81 -5.75
N GLU A 42 2.12 -1.64 -4.72
CA GLU A 42 2.61 -3.00 -4.85
C GLU A 42 1.51 -3.99 -4.44
N VAL A 43 1.15 -4.89 -5.35
CA VAL A 43 0.40 -6.10 -5.00
C VAL A 43 1.42 -7.18 -4.67
N LEU A 44 1.40 -7.65 -3.43
CA LEU A 44 2.36 -8.63 -2.93
C LEU A 44 2.10 -10.00 -3.54
N LYS A 45 3.19 -10.65 -3.96
CA LYS A 45 3.16 -12.03 -4.46
C LYS A 45 2.61 -12.99 -3.40
N THR A 46 1.78 -13.91 -3.84
CA THR A 46 1.40 -15.14 -3.13
C THR A 46 1.65 -16.34 -4.03
N ASP A 47 1.32 -17.55 -3.57
CA ASP A 47 1.39 -18.76 -4.40
C ASP A 47 0.44 -18.71 -5.60
N TYR A 48 -0.60 -17.86 -5.51
CA TYR A 48 -1.69 -17.80 -6.49
C TYR A 48 -1.81 -16.44 -7.18
N ILE A 49 -1.29 -15.37 -6.59
CA ILE A 49 -1.39 -14.01 -7.15
C ILE A 49 0.02 -13.51 -7.44
N PRO A 50 0.32 -13.10 -8.69
CA PRO A 50 1.63 -12.60 -9.05
C PRO A 50 1.87 -11.21 -8.44
N GLU A 51 3.15 -10.85 -8.27
CA GLU A 51 3.51 -9.49 -7.87
C GLU A 51 3.12 -8.50 -8.97
N LEU A 52 2.48 -7.39 -8.59
CA LEU A 52 2.25 -6.26 -9.49
C LEU A 52 2.86 -4.99 -8.91
N LYS A 53 3.55 -4.23 -9.77
CA LYS A 53 3.97 -2.87 -9.47
C LYS A 53 3.23 -1.90 -10.38
N ILE A 54 2.41 -1.05 -9.78
CA ILE A 54 1.63 -0.02 -10.47
C ILE A 54 2.29 1.32 -10.15
N ILE A 55 2.88 1.93 -11.16
CA ILE A 55 3.58 3.20 -11.04
C ILE A 55 2.64 4.31 -11.52
N CYS A 56 2.33 5.24 -10.62
CA CYS A 56 1.41 6.34 -10.87
C CYS A 56 2.15 7.67 -10.78
N GLU A 57 2.01 8.53 -11.78
CA GLU A 57 2.50 9.90 -11.73
C GLU A 57 1.62 10.72 -10.81
N ASN A 58 2.22 11.38 -9.82
CA ASN A 58 1.48 12.24 -8.90
C ASN A 58 1.01 13.50 -9.63
N LYS A 59 -0.24 13.89 -9.37
CA LYS A 59 -0.85 15.10 -9.92
C LYS A 59 -0.96 16.17 -8.85
N ASP A 60 -0.69 17.42 -9.24
CA ASP A 60 -0.79 18.55 -8.33
C ASP A 60 -2.19 18.66 -7.73
N ASN A 61 -2.24 18.88 -6.42
CA ASN A 61 -3.47 18.99 -5.64
C ASN A 61 -4.42 17.78 -5.74
N LYS A 62 -3.89 16.61 -6.14
CA LYS A 62 -4.62 15.34 -6.16
C LYS A 62 -3.96 14.32 -5.26
N LEU A 63 -4.78 13.45 -4.69
CA LEU A 63 -4.33 12.24 -4.05
C LEU A 63 -4.31 11.12 -5.07
N THR A 64 -3.14 10.53 -5.29
CA THR A 64 -2.98 9.32 -6.07
C THR A 64 -3.43 8.12 -5.25
N VAL A 65 -4.35 7.31 -5.77
CA VAL A 65 -4.86 6.10 -5.13
C VAL A 65 -4.88 4.93 -6.12
N LEU A 66 -4.80 3.71 -5.61
CA LEU A 66 -5.01 2.52 -6.40
C LEU A 66 -6.50 2.22 -6.51
N ASP A 67 -6.96 1.98 -7.73
CA ASP A 67 -8.32 1.54 -8.02
C ASP A 67 -8.30 0.10 -8.55
N LEU A 68 -9.28 -0.68 -8.11
CA LEU A 68 -9.48 -2.07 -8.50
C LEU A 68 -10.89 -2.19 -9.07
N SER A 69 -10.99 -2.61 -10.32
CA SER A 69 -12.25 -2.74 -11.05
C SER A 69 -12.22 -3.92 -12.00
N LEU A 70 -13.37 -4.30 -12.54
CA LEU A 70 -13.45 -5.27 -13.62
C LEU A 70 -13.48 -4.51 -14.96
N LYS A 71 -12.59 -4.85 -15.88
CA LYS A 71 -12.66 -4.40 -17.28
C LYS A 71 -12.85 -5.63 -18.18
N VAL A 72 -14.04 -5.75 -18.75
CA VAL A 72 -14.49 -6.94 -19.50
C VAL A 72 -14.49 -8.17 -18.59
N GLU A 73 -13.46 -9.01 -18.65
CA GLU A 73 -13.30 -10.23 -17.85
C GLU A 73 -12.06 -10.18 -16.95
N ASP A 74 -11.32 -9.06 -16.97
CA ASP A 74 -10.05 -8.92 -16.29
C ASP A 74 -10.14 -7.99 -15.08
N PHE A 75 -9.52 -8.39 -13.97
CA PHE A 75 -9.34 -7.52 -12.83
C PHE A 75 -8.29 -6.47 -13.16
N GLN A 76 -8.73 -5.22 -13.30
CA GLN A 76 -7.93 -4.06 -13.64
C GLN A 76 -7.48 -3.32 -12.37
N PHE A 77 -6.17 -3.21 -12.21
CA PHE A 77 -5.48 -2.35 -11.25
C PHE A 77 -5.00 -1.10 -11.98
N LYS A 78 -5.40 0.09 -11.56
CA LYS A 78 -4.98 1.34 -12.20
C LYS A 78 -4.83 2.49 -11.22
N CYS A 79 -4.11 3.51 -11.68
CA CYS A 79 -4.00 4.78 -10.99
C CYS A 79 -5.32 5.55 -11.05
N ASN A 80 -5.75 6.09 -9.92
CA ASN A 80 -6.89 6.99 -9.82
C ASN A 80 -6.49 8.23 -9.01
N TYR A 81 -7.14 9.36 -9.27
CA TYR A 81 -6.78 10.66 -8.73
C TYR A 81 -7.99 11.31 -8.06
N ARG A 82 -7.94 11.43 -6.73
CA ARG A 82 -9.01 12.03 -5.91
C ARG A 82 -8.60 13.42 -5.44
N ASN A 83 -9.55 14.20 -4.96
CA ASN A 83 -9.20 15.48 -4.36
C ASN A 83 -8.53 15.25 -3.00
N LEU A 84 -7.58 16.11 -2.63
CA LEU A 84 -6.89 16.01 -1.34
C LEU A 84 -7.84 16.11 -0.13
N THR A 85 -8.97 16.81 -0.30
CA THR A 85 -10.04 16.91 0.72
C THR A 85 -10.73 15.58 1.01
N GLU A 86 -10.60 14.60 0.11
CA GLU A 86 -11.19 13.26 0.23
C GLU A 86 -10.20 12.24 0.81
N LYS A 87 -9.03 12.68 1.32
CA LYS A 87 -7.93 11.78 1.71
C LYS A 87 -8.36 10.65 2.65
N ASP A 88 -9.15 10.98 3.66
CA ASP A 88 -9.60 10.02 4.68
C ASP A 88 -10.60 9.00 4.11
N GLN A 89 -11.33 9.36 3.03
CA GLN A 89 -12.27 8.47 2.34
C GLN A 89 -11.63 7.70 1.18
N ALA A 90 -10.60 8.29 0.56
CA ALA A 90 -9.95 7.76 -0.62
C ALA A 90 -8.89 6.70 -0.28
N SER A 91 -8.32 6.75 0.92
CA SER A 91 -7.37 5.74 1.44
C SER A 91 -8.11 4.48 1.89
N LYS A 92 -8.64 3.72 0.94
CA LYS A 92 -9.33 2.47 1.26
C LYS A 92 -8.33 1.43 1.76
N ARG A 93 -8.56 0.95 2.99
CA ARG A 93 -7.84 -0.22 3.54
C ARG A 93 -8.13 -1.49 2.76
N GLU A 94 -9.27 -1.54 2.05
CA GLU A 94 -9.69 -2.69 1.26
C GLU A 94 -10.19 -2.25 -0.12
N LEU A 95 -9.68 -2.90 -1.17
CA LEU A 95 -10.14 -2.78 -2.54
C LEU A 95 -10.84 -4.07 -2.95
N THR A 96 -12.02 -3.97 -3.55
CA THR A 96 -12.82 -5.15 -3.93
C THR A 96 -13.33 -4.98 -5.35
N ALA A 97 -13.17 -6.01 -6.17
CA ALA A 97 -13.81 -6.12 -7.48
C ALA A 97 -14.47 -7.48 -7.64
N ASN A 98 -15.68 -7.47 -8.19
CA ASN A 98 -16.42 -8.67 -8.57
C ASN A 98 -16.20 -8.92 -10.07
N GLY A 99 -16.01 -10.18 -10.43
CA GLY A 99 -15.87 -10.69 -11.79
C GLY A 99 -17.21 -10.80 -12.50
N ALA A 100 -17.17 -11.32 -13.73
CA ALA A 100 -18.36 -11.48 -14.55
C ALA A 100 -19.29 -12.57 -13.97
N ILE A 101 -20.60 -12.37 -14.08
CA ILE A 101 -21.61 -13.39 -13.75
C ILE A 101 -21.52 -14.51 -14.79
N GLN A 102 -21.16 -15.71 -14.35
CA GLN A 102 -21.29 -16.89 -15.21
C GLN A 102 -22.77 -17.25 -15.31
N ARG A 103 -23.35 -17.13 -16.52
CA ARG A 103 -24.78 -17.37 -16.79
C ARG A 103 -25.28 -18.78 -16.40
N SER A 104 -24.37 -19.73 -16.12
CA SER A 104 -24.66 -21.13 -15.87
C SER A 104 -24.58 -21.58 -14.41
N GLN A 105 -24.05 -20.76 -13.49
CA GLN A 105 -23.87 -21.15 -12.10
C GLN A 105 -24.09 -19.97 -11.15
N SER A 106 -25.20 -20.02 -10.40
CA SER A 106 -25.42 -19.24 -9.16
C SER A 106 -25.32 -17.71 -9.32
N SER A 107 -25.83 -16.97 -8.34
CA SER A 107 -25.66 -15.52 -8.23
C SER A 107 -24.24 -15.10 -7.82
N GLU A 108 -23.33 -16.06 -7.69
CA GLU A 108 -21.96 -15.84 -7.19
C GLU A 108 -21.01 -15.52 -8.34
N THR A 109 -20.33 -14.39 -8.20
CA THR A 109 -19.30 -13.93 -9.13
C THR A 109 -17.94 -14.21 -8.51
N ASP A 110 -16.94 -14.41 -9.38
CA ASP A 110 -15.56 -14.32 -8.94
C ASP A 110 -15.33 -13.02 -8.15
N LYS A 111 -14.45 -13.01 -7.18
CA LYS A 111 -14.15 -11.81 -6.39
C LYS A 111 -12.67 -11.74 -6.08
N ILE A 112 -12.12 -10.55 -6.21
CA ILE A 112 -10.80 -10.23 -5.69
C ILE A 112 -10.94 -9.17 -4.60
N VAL A 113 -10.28 -9.42 -3.47
CA VAL A 113 -10.22 -8.49 -2.33
C VAL A 113 -8.76 -8.24 -2.01
N CYS A 114 -8.36 -6.97 -1.98
CA CYS A 114 -7.00 -6.55 -1.73
C CYS A 114 -6.94 -5.65 -0.49
N THR A 115 -6.20 -6.07 0.53
CA THR A 115 -6.10 -5.37 1.80
C THR A 115 -4.74 -4.71 1.96
N LEU A 116 -4.73 -3.44 2.32
CA LEU A 116 -3.54 -2.67 2.64
C LEU A 116 -2.82 -3.28 3.86
N GLN A 117 -1.51 -3.54 3.75
CA GLN A 117 -0.77 -4.26 4.79
C GLN A 117 -0.36 -3.38 5.97
N ALA A 118 -0.03 -2.11 5.72
CA ALA A 118 0.15 -1.13 6.78
C ALA A 118 -0.22 0.27 6.26
N GLU A 119 -0.64 1.14 7.16
CA GLU A 119 -0.88 2.52 6.80
C GLU A 119 0.41 3.17 6.30
N GLY A 120 0.34 3.85 5.16
CA GLY A 120 1.47 4.56 4.54
C GLY A 120 2.35 3.73 3.60
N ASN A 121 2.20 2.39 3.51
CA ASN A 121 3.17 1.58 2.74
C ASN A 121 2.75 1.19 1.31
N ASN A 122 1.57 1.62 0.83
CA ASN A 122 1.03 1.34 -0.53
C ASN A 122 1.10 -0.13 -0.99
N LYS A 123 1.20 -1.07 -0.03
CA LYS A 123 1.34 -2.51 -0.28
C LYS A 123 0.03 -3.22 0.01
N TYR A 124 -0.47 -3.95 -0.97
CA TYR A 124 -1.72 -4.70 -0.90
C TYR A 124 -1.45 -6.19 -0.95
N ARG A 125 -2.15 -6.95 -0.10
CA ARG A 125 -2.26 -8.40 -0.23
C ARG A 125 -3.64 -8.73 -0.76
N CYS A 126 -3.69 -9.44 -1.87
CA CYS A 126 -4.95 -9.82 -2.50
C CYS A 126 -5.30 -11.28 -2.19
N VAL A 127 -6.61 -11.56 -2.19
CA VAL A 127 -7.19 -12.90 -2.15
C VAL A 127 -8.24 -12.97 -3.26
N TYR A 128 -8.16 -14.00 -4.09
CA TYR A 128 -9.16 -14.31 -5.10
C TYR A 128 -10.06 -15.44 -4.60
N THR A 129 -11.35 -15.31 -4.89
CA THR A 129 -12.37 -16.32 -4.63
C THR A 129 -13.13 -16.53 -5.94
N GLY A 130 -13.14 -17.76 -6.45
CA GLY A 130 -13.91 -18.11 -7.64
C GLY A 130 -15.42 -18.13 -7.37
N SER A 131 -16.21 -18.18 -8.44
CA SER A 131 -17.68 -18.23 -8.42
C SER A 131 -18.27 -19.45 -7.70
N ASN A 132 -17.45 -20.47 -7.39
CA ASN A 132 -17.80 -21.65 -6.61
C ASN A 132 -17.36 -21.55 -5.13
N GLY A 133 -16.85 -20.38 -4.71
CA GLY A 133 -16.30 -20.16 -3.38
C GLY A 133 -14.88 -20.70 -3.18
N GLU A 134 -14.27 -21.33 -4.18
CA GLU A 134 -12.89 -21.80 -4.09
C GLU A 134 -11.94 -20.60 -3.97
N LYS A 135 -11.09 -20.67 -2.96
CA LYS A 135 -9.94 -19.79 -2.84
C LYS A 135 -8.77 -20.41 -3.60
N ASP A 136 -7.69 -19.66 -3.75
CA ASP A 136 -6.40 -20.22 -4.20
C ASP A 136 -6.35 -20.68 -5.67
N LYS A 137 -7.24 -20.16 -6.51
CA LYS A 137 -7.06 -20.27 -7.96
C LYS A 137 -5.99 -19.28 -8.41
N ALA A 138 -4.98 -19.77 -9.12
CA ALA A 138 -3.89 -18.95 -9.62
C ALA A 138 -4.40 -17.91 -10.64
N LEU A 139 -4.03 -16.65 -10.43
CA LEU A 139 -4.20 -15.58 -11.39
C LEU A 139 -2.92 -15.40 -12.20
N LYS A 140 -3.06 -14.95 -13.45
CA LYS A 140 -1.94 -14.59 -14.33
C LYS A 140 -2.05 -13.15 -14.79
N VAL A 141 -0.91 -12.50 -14.97
CA VAL A 141 -0.84 -11.17 -15.58
C VAL A 141 -1.17 -11.29 -17.06
N VAL A 142 -2.10 -10.46 -17.54
CA VAL A 142 -2.51 -10.43 -18.94
C VAL A 142 -2.34 -9.03 -19.53
N THR A 143 -2.11 -8.98 -20.83
CA THR A 143 -2.21 -7.74 -21.61
C THR A 143 -3.48 -7.84 -22.45
N PRO A 144 -4.59 -7.24 -22.01
CA PRO A 144 -5.84 -7.36 -22.74
C PRO A 144 -5.77 -6.64 -24.08
N SER A 145 -6.31 -7.29 -25.12
CA SER A 145 -6.51 -6.69 -26.43
C SER A 145 -7.94 -6.19 -26.52
N PHE A 146 -8.17 -4.90 -26.25
CA PHE A 146 -9.47 -4.27 -26.43
C PHE A 146 -9.60 -3.78 -27.87
N SER A 147 -10.71 -4.09 -28.54
CA SER A 147 -11.00 -3.53 -29.87
C SER A 147 -11.32 -2.04 -29.75
N GLY A 148 -10.47 -1.18 -30.30
CA GLY A 148 -10.77 0.25 -30.47
C GLY A 148 -10.36 1.20 -29.34
N GLU A 149 -9.73 0.71 -28.26
CA GLU A 149 -9.21 1.56 -27.19
C GLU A 149 -7.79 1.12 -26.81
N ALA A 150 -6.84 2.06 -26.78
CA ALA A 150 -5.51 1.78 -26.27
C ALA A 150 -5.60 1.46 -24.77
N PRO A 151 -5.00 0.36 -24.29
CA PRO A 151 -4.99 0.06 -22.86
C PRO A 151 -4.26 1.18 -22.11
N ASP A 152 -4.81 1.56 -20.95
CA ASP A 152 -4.14 2.49 -20.04
C ASP A 152 -2.73 1.96 -19.72
N PRO A 153 -1.66 2.70 -20.03
CA PRO A 153 -0.28 2.23 -19.89
C PRO A 153 0.12 1.99 -18.43
N THR A 154 -0.61 2.60 -17.49
CA THR A 154 -0.40 2.42 -16.05
C THR A 154 -1.19 1.24 -15.48
N ALA A 155 -2.17 0.72 -16.24
CA ALA A 155 -3.02 -0.36 -15.77
C ALA A 155 -2.33 -1.73 -15.87
N LYS A 156 -2.57 -2.55 -14.85
CA LYS A 156 -2.22 -3.98 -14.84
C LYS A 156 -3.49 -4.81 -14.74
N TYR A 157 -3.47 -5.97 -15.37
CA TYR A 157 -4.64 -6.83 -15.47
C TYR A 157 -4.31 -8.23 -14.98
N LEU A 158 -5.20 -8.79 -14.16
CA LEU A 158 -5.16 -10.17 -13.73
C LEU A 158 -6.36 -10.93 -14.25
N ARG A 159 -6.13 -12.16 -14.69
CA ARG A 159 -7.17 -13.11 -15.07
C ARG A 159 -6.96 -14.45 -14.35
N PRO A 160 -8.03 -15.16 -13.97
CA PRO A 160 -7.92 -16.56 -13.57
C PRO A 160 -7.18 -17.38 -14.63
N SER A 161 -6.25 -18.23 -14.18
CA SER A 161 -5.40 -19.02 -15.09
C SER A 161 -6.18 -20.09 -15.83
#